data_AF-A0A8X6SLX9-F1
#
_entry.id   AF-A0A8X6SLX9-F1
#
_cell.length_a   1.000
_cell.length_b   1.000
_cell.length_c   1.000
_cell.angle_alpha   90.00
_cell.angle_beta   90.00
_cell.angle_gamma   90.00
#
_symmetry.space_group_name_H-M   'P 1'
#
loop_
_entity.id
_entity.type
_entity.pdbx_description
1 polymer ?
#
loop_
_entity_poly.entity_id
_entity_poly.type
_entity_poly.pdbx_seq_one_letter_code
_entity_poly.pdbx_strand_id
1 'polypeptide(L)'
;MVPTRRRNMSHSSCHNRFIERHVCDRLISRFGPVNWPPRSCDLTPLDYFLWGYVKSLVNADKPQTLDHLEDNIRRVIVDIQPEMLEKVIEIWTSRLDYIRASRGSHMPEIIFKV
;
A
#
# COMPACT_ATOMS: atom_id res chain seq x y z
N MET A 1 45.15 -2.96 -9.09
CA MET A 1 44.14 -3.93 -8.64
C MET A 1 44.07 -3.85 -7.12
N VAL A 2 43.10 -3.11 -6.58
CA VAL A 2 42.89 -2.94 -5.13
C VAL A 2 41.46 -3.42 -4.85
N PRO A 3 41.22 -4.35 -3.91
CA PRO A 3 39.86 -4.80 -3.63
C PRO A 3 39.15 -3.74 -2.80
N THR A 4 38.16 -3.08 -3.40
CA THR A 4 37.23 -2.20 -2.71
C THR A 4 36.32 -3.05 -1.82
N ARG A 5 36.71 -3.20 -0.55
CA ARG A 5 35.89 -3.81 0.49
C ARG A 5 34.64 -2.93 0.70
N ARG A 6 33.56 -3.19 -0.05
CA ARG A 6 32.23 -2.60 0.19
C ARG A 6 31.68 -3.11 1.52
N ARG A 7 32.10 -2.50 2.63
CA ARG A 7 31.34 -2.49 3.87
C ARG A 7 30.33 -1.37 3.79
N ASN A 8 29.17 -1.65 3.20
CA ASN A 8 27.96 -0.87 3.44
C ASN A 8 26.99 -1.77 4.23
N MET A 9 27.20 -1.88 5.54
CA MET A 9 26.12 -2.23 6.45
C MET A 9 25.19 -1.01 6.50
N SER A 10 24.25 -0.94 5.57
CA SER A 10 23.24 0.11 5.55
C SER A 10 22.26 -0.11 6.71
N HIS A 11 21.97 0.98 7.44
CA HIS A 11 20.97 1.15 8.51
C HIS A 11 19.62 0.40 8.32
N SER A 12 19.28 0.00 7.09
CA SER A 12 18.07 -0.75 6.74
C SER A 12 17.99 -2.15 7.36
N SER A 13 19.13 -2.78 7.69
CA SER A 13 19.17 -4.19 8.11
C SER A 13 18.70 -4.41 9.56
N CYS A 14 18.80 -3.39 10.42
CA CYS A 14 18.31 -3.45 11.80
C CYS A 14 16.81 -3.14 11.92
N HIS A 15 16.26 -2.30 11.03
CA HIS A 15 14.84 -1.92 11.06
C HIS A 15 13.93 -3.09 10.65
N ASN A 16 14.24 -3.78 9.54
CA ASN A 16 13.45 -4.93 9.09
C ASN A 16 13.46 -6.06 10.12
N ARG A 17 14.58 -6.30 10.80
CA ARG A 17 14.73 -7.37 11.80
C ARG A 17 13.79 -7.24 12.99
N PHE A 18 13.43 -6.01 13.38
CA PHE A 18 12.46 -5.77 14.45
C PHE A 18 11.04 -6.10 13.99
N ILE A 19 10.66 -5.67 12.79
CA ILE A 19 9.33 -5.89 12.22
C ILE A 19 9.13 -7.36 11.83
N GLU A 20 10.15 -8.02 11.28
CA GLU A 20 10.13 -9.46 10.96
C GLU A 20 9.80 -10.32 12.19
N ARG A 21 10.25 -9.93 13.39
CA ARG A 21 9.92 -10.63 14.63
C ARG A 21 8.45 -10.55 15.02
N HIS A 22 7.75 -9.50 14.60
CA HIS A 22 6.36 -9.23 14.99
C HIS A 22 5.36 -9.60 13.88
N VAL A 23 5.80 -9.55 12.61
CA VAL A 23 4.95 -9.74 11.42
C VAL A 23 5.24 -11.09 10.72
N CYS A 24 6.29 -11.81 11.16
CA CYS A 24 6.73 -13.10 10.61
C CYS A 24 6.91 -13.05 9.07
N ASP A 25 6.69 -14.17 8.39
CA ASP A 25 6.85 -14.33 6.93
C ASP A 25 5.87 -13.49 6.07
N ARG A 26 5.05 -12.64 6.70
CA ARG A 26 4.07 -11.77 6.03
C ARG A 26 4.60 -10.37 5.73
N LEU A 27 5.86 -10.10 6.09
CA LEU A 27 6.47 -8.81 5.81
C LEU A 27 6.75 -8.65 4.30
N ILE A 28 6.07 -7.67 3.70
CA ILE A 28 6.29 -7.21 2.33
C ILE A 28 7.26 -6.02 2.41
N SER A 29 8.52 -6.22 2.02
CA SER A 29 9.56 -5.18 2.13
C SER A 29 10.68 -5.39 1.11
N ARG A 30 11.45 -4.34 0.86
CA ARG A 30 12.71 -4.47 0.12
C ARG A 30 13.65 -5.33 0.97
N PHE A 31 13.98 -6.52 0.48
CA PHE A 31 14.76 -7.56 1.19
C PHE A 31 14.01 -8.29 2.33
N GLY A 32 12.68 -8.21 2.38
CA GLY A 32 11.87 -9.04 3.29
C GLY A 32 11.55 -10.42 2.70
N PRO A 33 10.83 -11.29 3.45
CA PRO A 33 10.37 -12.61 2.99
C PRO A 33 9.62 -12.54 1.66
N VAL A 34 8.77 -11.52 1.50
CA VAL A 34 8.13 -11.17 0.23
C VAL A 34 8.85 -9.96 -0.35
N ASN A 35 9.63 -10.20 -1.41
CA ASN A 35 10.41 -9.15 -2.05
C ASN A 35 9.48 -8.20 -2.83
N TRP A 36 9.42 -6.94 -2.41
CA TRP A 36 8.56 -5.92 -3.02
C TRP A 36 9.38 -4.77 -3.60
N PRO A 37 9.04 -4.30 -4.81
CA PRO A 37 9.77 -3.21 -5.42
C PRO A 37 9.61 -1.90 -4.60
N PRO A 38 10.63 -1.03 -4.63
CA PRO A 38 10.55 0.26 -3.98
C PRO A 38 9.60 1.22 -4.68
N ARG A 39 8.88 2.05 -3.90
CA ARG A 39 7.87 3.01 -4.39
C ARG A 39 6.68 2.34 -5.10
N SER A 40 6.21 1.25 -4.51
CA SER A 40 5.08 0.48 -5.01
C SER A 40 3.79 0.69 -4.20
N CYS A 41 3.61 1.88 -3.62
CA CYS A 41 2.34 2.29 -3.01
C CYS A 41 1.19 2.27 -4.03
N ASP A 42 1.49 2.38 -5.32
CA ASP A 42 0.53 2.22 -6.41
C ASP A 42 0.07 0.76 -6.61
N LEU A 43 0.77 -0.21 -5.99
CA LEU A 43 0.48 -1.65 -6.12
C LEU A 43 -0.28 -2.23 -4.93
N THR A 44 -0.52 -1.47 -3.88
CA THR A 44 -1.23 -1.92 -2.69
C THR A 44 -2.67 -1.39 -2.74
N PRO A 45 -3.69 -2.26 -2.93
CA PRO A 45 -5.10 -1.85 -2.97
C PRO A 45 -5.52 -0.97 -1.80
N LEU A 46 -4.97 -1.25 -0.62
CA LEU A 46 -5.21 -0.45 0.58
C LEU A 46 -4.69 0.99 0.45
N ASP A 47 -3.50 1.18 -0.12
CA ASP A 47 -2.88 2.51 -0.18
C ASP A 47 -3.52 3.40 -1.25
N TYR A 48 -3.91 2.85 -2.40
CA TYR A 48 -4.54 3.65 -3.45
C TYR A 48 -6.05 3.81 -3.30
N PHE A 49 -6.75 2.77 -2.83
CA PHE A 49 -8.21 2.79 -2.77
C PHE A 49 -8.66 3.13 -1.36
N LEU A 50 -8.33 2.30 -0.36
CA LEU A 50 -8.87 2.47 0.98
C LEU A 50 -8.48 3.83 1.56
N TRP A 51 -7.19 4.19 1.50
CA TRP A 51 -6.72 5.44 2.09
C TRP A 51 -7.27 6.69 1.40
N GLY A 52 -7.43 6.69 0.06
CA GLY A 52 -8.00 7.82 -0.68
C GLY A 52 -9.52 7.93 -0.49
N TYR A 53 -10.23 6.83 -0.71
CA TYR A 53 -11.68 6.73 -0.65
C TYR A 53 -12.20 6.97 0.76
N VAL A 54 -11.76 6.17 1.75
CA VAL A 54 -12.25 6.27 3.12
C VAL A 54 -11.92 7.62 3.71
N LYS A 55 -10.71 8.16 3.49
CA LYS A 55 -10.33 9.47 4.02
C LYS A 55 -11.23 10.59 3.48
N SER A 56 -11.62 10.55 2.21
CA SER A 56 -12.50 11.56 1.63
C SER A 56 -13.90 11.53 2.26
N LEU A 57 -14.43 10.33 2.52
CA LEU A 57 -15.77 10.16 3.10
C LEU A 57 -15.81 10.43 4.60
N VAL A 58 -14.81 9.95 5.34
CA VAL A 58 -14.72 10.16 6.79
C VAL A 58 -14.58 11.64 7.14
N ASN A 59 -13.86 12.41 6.32
CA ASN A 59 -13.66 13.85 6.53
C ASN A 59 -14.76 14.73 5.92
N ALA A 60 -15.70 14.16 5.14
CA ALA A 60 -16.78 14.93 4.53
C ALA A 60 -17.65 15.63 5.60
N ASP A 61 -17.91 14.93 6.71
CA ASP A 61 -18.75 15.41 7.82
C ASP A 61 -17.99 16.33 8.80
N LYS A 62 -16.68 16.57 8.58
CA LYS A 62 -15.80 17.40 9.43
C LYS A 62 -15.95 17.10 10.93
N PRO A 63 -15.70 15.85 11.38
CA PRO A 63 -15.80 15.47 12.78
C PRO A 63 -14.99 16.39 13.68
N GLN A 64 -15.60 16.86 14.77
CA GLN A 64 -14.96 17.74 15.76
C GLN A 64 -14.41 16.98 16.98
N THR A 65 -14.77 15.70 17.12
CA THR A 65 -14.35 14.84 18.23
C THR A 65 -13.79 13.52 17.70
N LEU A 66 -12.98 12.86 18.52
CA LEU A 66 -12.43 11.54 18.18
C LEU A 66 -13.53 10.48 18.05
N ASP A 67 -14.52 10.50 18.93
CA ASP A 67 -15.64 9.54 18.89
C ASP A 67 -16.41 9.62 17.57
N HIS A 68 -16.70 10.84 17.09
CA HIS A 68 -17.37 11.04 15.81
C HIS A 68 -16.49 10.61 14.63
N LEU A 69 -15.18 10.76 14.74
CA LEU A 69 -14.25 10.29 13.72
C LEU A 69 -14.24 8.75 13.67
N GLU A 70 -14.20 8.08 14.83
CA GLU A 70 -14.26 6.61 14.92
C GLU A 70 -15.56 6.07 14.34
N ASP A 71 -16.69 6.66 14.70
CA ASP A 71 -18.00 6.23 14.20
C ASP A 71 -18.12 6.43 12.69
N ASN A 72 -17.58 7.54 12.16
CA ASN A 72 -17.51 7.76 10.72
C ASN A 72 -16.64 6.71 10.02
N ILE A 73 -15.48 6.35 10.59
CA ILE A 73 -14.64 5.29 10.02
C ILE A 73 -15.42 3.98 10.00
N ARG A 74 -16.06 3.58 11.11
CA ARG A 74 -16.85 2.35 11.18
C ARG A 74 -17.97 2.33 10.16
N ARG A 75 -18.73 3.42 10.04
CA ARG A 75 -19.83 3.57 9.09
C ARG A 75 -19.33 3.43 7.65
N VAL A 76 -18.32 4.21 7.27
CA VAL A 76 -17.78 4.19 5.90
C VAL A 76 -17.25 2.81 5.53
N ILE A 77 -16.59 2.11 6.45
CA ILE A 77 -16.07 0.76 6.20
C ILE A 77 -17.21 -0.25 6.01
N VAL A 78 -18.27 -0.18 6.82
CA VAL A 78 -19.45 -1.05 6.68
C VAL A 78 -20.21 -0.78 5.38
N ASP A 79 -20.23 0.48 4.93
CA ASP A 79 -20.88 0.89 3.69
C ASP A 79 -20.11 0.46 2.42
N ILE A 80 -18.89 -0.09 2.54
CA ILE A 80 -18.13 -0.57 1.38
C ILE A 80 -18.82 -1.80 0.79
N GLN A 81 -19.39 -1.60 -0.40
CA GLN A 81 -20.07 -2.63 -1.18
C GLN A 81 -19.06 -3.68 -1.73
N PRO A 82 -19.39 -4.98 -1.71
CA PRO A 82 -18.54 -6.03 -2.28
C PRO A 82 -18.14 -5.79 -3.75
N GLU A 83 -19.05 -5.22 -4.55
CA GLU A 83 -18.85 -4.91 -5.97
C GLU A 83 -17.74 -3.86 -6.16
N MET A 84 -17.56 -2.97 -5.17
CA MET A 84 -16.47 -2.00 -5.19
C MET A 84 -15.13 -2.71 -4.93
N LEU A 85 -15.10 -3.71 -4.05
CA LEU A 85 -13.90 -4.52 -3.80
C LEU A 85 -13.52 -5.36 -5.03
N GLU A 86 -14.50 -5.93 -5.74
CA GLU A 86 -14.26 -6.67 -6.98
C GLU A 86 -13.57 -5.78 -8.03
N LYS A 87 -14.09 -4.57 -8.27
CA LYS A 87 -13.46 -3.59 -9.16
C LYS A 87 -12.04 -3.23 -8.72
N VAL A 88 -11.81 -3.07 -7.42
CA VAL A 88 -10.47 -2.78 -6.89
C VAL A 88 -9.50 -3.92 -7.20
N ILE A 89 -9.93 -5.17 -7.10
CA ILE A 89 -9.11 -6.35 -7.44
C ILE A 89 -8.89 -6.45 -8.95
N GLU A 90 -9.90 -6.20 -9.79
CA GLU A 90 -9.75 -6.17 -11.25
C GLU A 90 -8.73 -5.11 -11.70
N ILE A 91 -8.81 -3.91 -11.12
CA ILE A 91 -7.83 -2.85 -11.34
C ILE A 91 -6.45 -3.34 -10.91
N TRP A 92 -6.32 -3.94 -9.72
CA TRP A 92 -5.04 -4.44 -9.22
C TRP A 92 -4.40 -5.46 -10.17
N THR A 93 -5.17 -6.43 -10.66
CA THR A 93 -4.70 -7.41 -11.64
C THR A 93 -4.22 -6.73 -12.94
N SER A 94 -5.00 -5.77 -13.44
CA SER A 94 -4.63 -4.98 -14.62
C SER A 94 -3.34 -4.18 -14.41
N ARG A 95 -3.10 -3.66 -13.20
CA ARG A 95 -1.85 -2.96 -12.84
C ARG A 95 -0.65 -3.89 -12.88
N LEU A 96 -0.80 -5.10 -12.34
CA LEU A 96 0.26 -6.10 -12.37
C LEU A 96 0.62 -6.49 -13.80
N ASP A 97 -0.38 -6.68 -14.66
CA ASP A 97 -0.17 -6.99 -16.07
C ASP A 97 0.56 -5.85 -16.79
N TYR A 98 0.18 -4.59 -16.54
CA TYR A 98 0.88 -3.43 -17.08
C TYR A 98 2.34 -3.36 -16.63
N ILE A 99 2.62 -3.57 -15.34
CA ILE A 99 3.99 -3.54 -14.81
C ILE A 99 4.84 -4.67 -15.38
N ARG A 100 4.25 -5.86 -15.56
CA ARG A 100 4.89 -6.99 -16.24
C ARG A 100 5.24 -6.65 -17.68
N ALA A 101 4.33 -6.02 -18.42
CA ALA A 101 4.55 -5.61 -19.81
C ALA A 101 5.58 -4.47 -19.94
N SER A 102 5.54 -3.50 -19.01
CA SER A 102 6.36 -2.28 -19.05
C SER A 102 7.73 -2.40 -18.37
N ARG A 103 8.09 -3.60 -17.90
CA ARG A 103 9.35 -3.87 -17.16
C ARG A 103 9.56 -2.93 -15.95
N GLY A 104 8.48 -2.57 -15.26
CA GLY A 104 8.54 -1.72 -14.06
C GLY A 104 8.61 -0.22 -14.34
N SER A 105 8.14 0.25 -15.50
CA SER A 105 7.93 1.69 -15.74
C SER A 105 6.79 2.23 -14.86
N HIS A 106 6.84 3.53 -14.56
CA HIS A 106 5.80 4.19 -13.77
C HIS A 106 4.43 4.15 -14.49
N MET A 107 3.38 3.88 -13.72
CA MET A 107 2.00 3.96 -14.20
C MET A 107 1.50 5.41 -14.24
N PRO A 108 0.64 5.77 -15.20
CA PRO A 108 -0.12 7.02 -15.13
C PRO A 108 -1.14 6.98 -13.97
N GLU A 109 -1.40 8.16 -13.38
CA GLU A 109 -2.38 8.37 -12.31
C GLU A 109 -3.79 7.88 -12.73
N ILE A 110 -4.43 7.06 -11.89
CA ILE A 110 -5.78 6.55 -12.16
C ILE A 110 -6.80 7.43 -11.43
N ILE A 111 -7.76 7.96 -12.18
CA ILE A 111 -8.94 8.65 -11.67
C ILE A 111 -10.01 7.58 -11.40
N PHE A 112 -10.42 7.42 -10.14
CA PHE A 112 -11.61 6.64 -9.81
C PHE A 112 -12.84 7.37 -10.36
N LYS A 113 -13.41 6.90 -11.47
CA LYS A 113 -14.77 7.29 -11.84
C LYS A 113 -15.73 6.39 -11.08
N VAL A 114 -16.38 7.00 -10.09
CA VAL A 114 -17.58 6.48 -9.41
C VAL A 114 -18.74 6.47 -10.41
#